data_AF-A0A1G3Q4T0-F1
#
_entry.id   AF-A0A1G3Q4T0-F1
#
_cell.length_a   1.000
_cell.length_b   1.000
_cell.length_c   1.000
_cell.angle_alpha   90.00
_cell.angle_beta   90.00
_cell.angle_gamma   90.00
#
_symmetry.space_group_name_H-M   'P 1'
#
loop_
_entity.id
_entity.type
_entity.pdbx_description
1 polymer ?
#
loop_
_entity_poly.entity_id
_entity_poly.type
_entity_poly.pdbx_seq_one_letter_code
_entity_poly.pdbx_strand_id
1 'polypeptide(L)'
;MVLTAYIHTTCPHSRELLALLDETGLRGSTVIIDAGNAPFDTFRHGILSVPSLFADNNMVISGAFDIERLRKYLNLYSPVIPDDETLFRGIINSATDNVGIAAYLYLYEEPGILFQNPDYLLATSGLIWIVVPDKGVFMEKLRTLTEFRLPGFLLEKTHLFHKVIALNFLREVYWMSGKMVDETILKQLYTPEAFVHWLMIRPAVGRIGIRTKSAPRILPSKARAVWDYMLGNLPELWPIVQKTI
;
A
#
# COMPACT_ATOMS: atom_id res chain seq x y z
N MET A 1 -8.25 6.46 -14.31
CA MET A 1 -9.42 7.08 -14.91
C MET A 1 -9.68 8.42 -14.25
N VAL A 2 -9.60 9.49 -15.04
CA VAL A 2 -10.05 10.84 -14.67
C VAL A 2 -11.45 11.03 -15.25
N LEU A 3 -12.42 11.30 -14.37
CA LEU A 3 -13.76 11.70 -14.78
C LEU A 3 -13.81 13.22 -14.89
N THR A 4 -14.42 13.73 -15.96
CA THR A 4 -14.66 15.17 -16.14
C THR A 4 -16.12 15.39 -16.49
N ALA A 5 -16.85 16.14 -15.65
CA ALA A 5 -18.25 16.46 -15.85
C ALA A 5 -18.44 17.97 -16.12
N TYR A 6 -19.03 18.27 -17.26
CA TYR A 6 -19.48 19.61 -17.63
C TYR A 6 -20.95 19.74 -17.29
N ILE A 7 -21.30 20.74 -16.48
CA ILE A 7 -22.64 20.93 -15.91
C ILE A 7 -23.13 22.36 -16.13
N HIS A 8 -24.40 22.62 -15.83
CA HIS A 8 -24.90 23.99 -15.61
C HIS A 8 -25.86 24.00 -14.42
N THR A 9 -25.75 24.99 -13.54
CA THR A 9 -26.48 25.06 -12.25
C THR A 9 -28.01 25.04 -12.38
N THR A 10 -28.54 25.51 -13.51
CA THR A 10 -29.98 25.51 -13.81
C THR A 10 -30.49 24.24 -14.51
N CYS A 11 -29.62 23.35 -14.97
CA CYS A 11 -30.02 22.13 -15.69
C CYS A 11 -30.46 21.02 -14.72
N PRO A 12 -31.69 20.48 -14.80
CA PRO A 12 -32.16 19.39 -13.93
C PRO A 12 -31.30 18.13 -14.04
N HIS A 13 -31.05 17.64 -15.26
CA HIS A 13 -30.19 16.47 -15.50
C HIS A 13 -28.76 16.67 -14.99
N SER A 14 -28.25 17.92 -14.94
CA SER A 14 -26.94 18.17 -14.32
C SER A 14 -26.98 17.89 -12.81
N ARG A 15 -28.08 18.22 -12.13
CA ARG A 15 -28.26 17.91 -10.69
C ARG A 15 -28.41 16.40 -10.47
N GLU A 16 -29.08 15.70 -11.38
CA GLU A 16 -29.18 14.22 -11.35
C GLU A 16 -27.82 13.56 -11.52
N LEU A 17 -26.96 14.04 -12.45
CA LEU A 17 -25.59 13.55 -12.58
C LEU A 17 -24.78 13.81 -11.30
N LEU A 18 -24.90 15.00 -10.71
CA LEU A 18 -24.19 15.34 -9.47
C LEU A 18 -24.62 14.43 -8.32
N ALA A 19 -25.93 14.23 -8.13
CA ALA A 19 -26.46 13.32 -7.12
C ALA A 19 -25.99 11.87 -7.36
N LEU A 20 -25.96 11.39 -8.60
CA LEU A 20 -25.43 10.06 -8.93
C LEU A 20 -23.92 9.94 -8.64
N LEU A 21 -23.14 11.00 -8.88
CA LEU A 21 -21.72 11.05 -8.53
C LEU A 21 -21.50 11.08 -7.01
N ASP A 22 -22.40 11.70 -6.24
CA ASP A 22 -22.42 11.62 -4.77
C ASP A 22 -22.79 10.21 -4.30
N GLU A 23 -23.87 9.60 -4.82
CA GLU A 23 -24.31 8.22 -4.54
C GLU A 23 -23.20 7.18 -4.79
N THR A 24 -22.41 7.37 -5.85
CA THR A 24 -21.33 6.45 -6.25
C THR A 24 -19.97 6.76 -5.63
N GLY A 25 -19.87 7.81 -4.79
CA GLY A 25 -18.60 8.25 -4.18
C GLY A 25 -17.60 8.88 -5.15
N LEU A 26 -17.98 9.07 -6.41
CA LEU A 26 -17.13 9.59 -7.49
C LEU A 26 -17.09 11.13 -7.55
N ARG A 27 -17.94 11.82 -6.78
CA ARG A 27 -18.05 13.28 -6.74
C ARG A 27 -16.71 13.98 -6.57
N GLY A 28 -15.92 13.58 -5.57
CA GLY A 28 -14.66 14.23 -5.22
C GLY A 28 -13.51 13.91 -6.17
N SER A 29 -13.60 12.82 -6.94
CA SER A 29 -12.62 12.42 -7.95
C SER A 29 -12.99 12.83 -9.38
N THR A 30 -14.12 13.51 -9.56
CA THR A 30 -14.57 14.03 -10.85
C THR A 30 -14.22 15.51 -10.95
N VAL A 31 -13.54 15.92 -12.02
CA VAL A 31 -13.30 17.33 -12.34
C VAL A 31 -14.61 17.95 -12.81
N ILE A 32 -15.05 19.04 -12.18
CA ILE A 32 -16.37 19.64 -12.42
C ILE A 32 -16.18 21.01 -13.06
N ILE A 33 -16.76 21.18 -14.24
CA ILE A 33 -16.69 22.41 -15.01
C ILE A 33 -18.10 22.95 -15.18
N ASP A 34 -18.37 24.14 -14.65
CA ASP A 34 -19.62 24.84 -14.92
C ASP A 34 -19.53 25.55 -16.26
N ALA A 35 -20.27 25.03 -17.25
CA ALA A 35 -20.34 25.56 -18.60
C ALA A 35 -20.84 27.01 -18.64
N GLY A 36 -21.58 27.46 -17.63
CA GLY A 36 -22.02 28.85 -17.51
C GLY A 36 -20.87 29.81 -17.20
N ASN A 37 -19.84 29.34 -16.48
CA ASN A 37 -18.67 30.12 -16.11
C ASN A 37 -17.52 29.97 -17.13
N ALA A 38 -17.51 28.90 -17.94
CA ALA A 38 -16.48 28.62 -18.94
C ALA A 38 -17.05 28.21 -20.34
N PRO A 39 -17.91 29.05 -20.98
CA PRO A 39 -18.64 28.65 -22.18
C PRO A 39 -17.72 28.40 -23.39
N PHE A 40 -16.73 29.26 -23.64
CA PHE A 40 -15.80 29.09 -24.77
C PHE A 40 -14.91 27.84 -24.64
N ASP A 41 -14.49 27.52 -23.42
CA ASP A 41 -13.71 26.30 -23.17
C ASP A 41 -14.58 25.04 -23.30
N THR A 42 -15.83 25.09 -22.83
CA THR A 42 -16.83 24.03 -23.04
C THR A 42 -17.04 23.75 -24.54
N PHE A 43 -17.24 24.78 -25.37
CA PHE A 43 -17.37 24.61 -26.82
C PHE A 43 -16.09 24.07 -27.49
N ARG A 44 -14.90 24.49 -27.03
CA ARG A 44 -13.62 23.97 -27.53
C ARG A 44 -13.48 22.46 -27.32
N HIS A 45 -14.08 21.91 -26.28
CA HIS A 45 -14.12 20.46 -26.01
C HIS A 45 -15.27 19.73 -26.73
N GLY A 46 -15.97 20.39 -27.68
CA GLY A 46 -17.02 19.79 -28.50
C GLY A 46 -18.36 19.60 -27.79
N ILE A 47 -18.57 20.28 -26.66
CA ILE A 47 -19.73 20.06 -25.79
C ILE A 47 -20.85 21.01 -26.17
N LEU A 48 -21.93 20.44 -26.69
CA LEU A 48 -23.11 21.17 -27.18
C LEU A 48 -24.33 21.06 -26.24
N SER A 49 -24.24 20.23 -25.19
CA SER A 49 -25.30 20.05 -24.19
C SER A 49 -24.73 19.68 -22.82
N VAL A 50 -25.52 19.93 -21.78
CA VAL A 50 -25.16 19.64 -20.38
C VAL A 50 -26.27 18.83 -19.69
N PRO A 51 -25.92 17.88 -18.81
CA PRO A 51 -24.56 17.51 -18.45
C PRO A 51 -23.84 16.74 -19.56
N SER A 52 -22.51 16.84 -19.61
CA SER A 52 -21.67 15.93 -20.41
C SER A 52 -20.59 15.34 -19.51
N LEU A 53 -20.41 14.02 -19.54
CA LEU A 53 -19.42 13.30 -18.72
C LEU A 53 -18.41 12.63 -19.63
N PHE A 54 -17.13 12.74 -19.27
CA PHE A 54 -16.01 12.09 -19.94
C PHE A 54 -15.26 11.18 -18.97
N ALA A 55 -14.73 10.07 -19.49
CA ALA A 55 -13.80 9.18 -18.80
C ALA A 55 -12.53 9.03 -19.66
N ASP A 56 -11.39 9.51 -19.16
CA ASP A 56 -10.10 9.51 -19.89
C ASP A 56 -10.24 10.00 -21.35
N ASN A 57 -10.91 11.15 -21.54
CA ASN A 57 -11.27 11.80 -22.81
C ASN A 57 -12.37 11.13 -23.67
N ASN A 58 -12.93 9.99 -23.26
CA ASN A 58 -14.06 9.38 -23.97
C ASN A 58 -15.39 9.91 -23.41
N MET A 59 -16.28 10.40 -24.28
CA MET A 59 -17.60 10.88 -23.88
C MET A 59 -18.50 9.69 -23.46
N VAL A 60 -19.04 9.75 -22.24
CA VAL A 60 -19.90 8.71 -21.64
C VAL A 60 -21.37 9.09 -21.79
N ILE A 61 -21.73 10.35 -21.52
CA ILE A 61 -23.06 10.92 -21.72
C ILE A 61 -22.96 12.37 -22.22
N SER A 62 -24.01 12.85 -22.88
CA SER A 62 -24.19 14.25 -23.27
C SER A 62 -25.68 14.60 -23.34
N GLY A 63 -26.12 15.56 -22.52
CA GLY A 63 -27.52 15.95 -22.37
C GLY A 63 -28.29 15.02 -21.44
N ALA A 64 -29.51 14.65 -21.82
CA ALA A 64 -30.32 13.70 -21.06
C ALA A 64 -29.71 12.28 -21.15
N PHE A 65 -29.82 11.50 -20.06
CA PHE A 65 -29.21 10.18 -19.95
C PHE A 65 -30.09 9.22 -19.14
N ASP A 66 -29.84 7.91 -19.29
CA ASP A 66 -30.43 6.87 -18.46
C ASP A 66 -29.62 6.72 -17.17
N ILE A 67 -30.24 7.06 -16.03
CA ILE A 67 -29.60 7.05 -14.71
C ILE A 67 -29.21 5.63 -14.27
N GLU A 68 -29.96 4.59 -14.61
CA GLU A 68 -29.65 3.20 -14.24
C GLU A 68 -28.51 2.64 -15.08
N ARG A 69 -28.49 2.97 -16.37
CA ARG A 69 -27.37 2.62 -17.27
C ARG A 69 -26.10 3.32 -16.84
N LEU A 70 -26.17 4.61 -16.49
CA LEU A 70 -25.02 5.35 -16.00
C LEU A 70 -24.57 4.86 -14.62
N ARG A 71 -25.50 4.57 -13.70
CA ARG A 71 -25.17 3.97 -12.39
C ARG A 71 -24.44 2.64 -12.56
N LYS A 72 -24.88 1.76 -13.46
CA LYS A 72 -24.18 0.49 -13.77
C LYS A 72 -22.79 0.73 -14.34
N TYR A 73 -22.64 1.70 -15.25
CA TYR A 73 -21.32 2.07 -15.79
C TYR A 73 -20.40 2.58 -14.67
N LEU A 74 -20.86 3.55 -13.87
CA LEU A 74 -20.09 4.13 -12.78
C LEU A 74 -19.76 3.11 -11.69
N ASN A 75 -20.68 2.19 -11.35
CA ASN A 75 -20.44 1.12 -10.36
C ASN A 75 -19.33 0.12 -10.74
N LEU A 76 -18.96 0.01 -12.02
CA LEU A 76 -17.76 -0.74 -12.42
C LEU A 76 -16.45 -0.03 -12.03
N TYR A 77 -16.53 1.26 -11.68
CA TYR A 77 -15.41 2.15 -11.40
C TYR A 77 -15.55 2.94 -10.08
N SER A 78 -16.64 2.75 -9.32
CA SER A 78 -16.86 3.39 -8.03
C SER A 78 -15.74 2.97 -7.08
N PRO A 79 -14.91 3.89 -6.56
CA PRO A 79 -13.88 3.56 -5.62
C PRO A 79 -14.53 3.16 -4.29
N VAL A 80 -14.56 1.86 -4.03
CA VAL A 80 -14.73 1.38 -2.65
C VAL A 80 -13.47 1.80 -1.90
N ILE A 81 -13.53 2.92 -1.18
CA ILE A 81 -12.54 3.24 -0.15
C ILE A 81 -12.66 2.10 0.87
N PRO A 82 -11.63 1.24 1.02
CA PRO A 82 -11.73 0.12 1.93
C PRO A 82 -11.83 0.60 3.37
N ASP A 83 -12.39 -0.27 4.21
CA ASP A 83 -12.40 -0.08 5.66
C ASP A 83 -10.97 -0.02 6.24
N ASP A 84 -10.85 0.49 7.47
CA ASP A 84 -9.57 0.70 8.14
C ASP A 84 -8.81 -0.61 8.47
N GLU A 85 -9.46 -1.79 8.44
CA GLU A 85 -8.78 -3.08 8.51
C GLU A 85 -8.16 -3.46 7.17
N THR A 86 -8.92 -3.33 6.08
CA THR A 86 -8.40 -3.58 4.72
C THR A 86 -7.26 -2.62 4.36
N LEU A 87 -7.39 -1.32 4.69
CA LEU A 87 -6.31 -0.35 4.50
C LEU A 87 -5.05 -0.72 5.29
N PHE A 88 -5.19 -1.01 6.59
CA PHE A 88 -4.05 -1.37 7.44
C PHE A 88 -3.40 -2.69 7.00
N ARG A 89 -4.19 -3.71 6.63
CA ARG A 89 -3.67 -4.96 6.07
C ARG A 89 -2.91 -4.74 4.77
N GLY A 90 -3.33 -3.83 3.90
CA GLY A 90 -2.57 -3.45 2.70
C GLY A 90 -1.17 -2.94 3.04
N ILE A 91 -1.05 -2.07 4.05
CA ILE A 91 0.24 -1.56 4.55
C ILE A 91 1.09 -2.66 5.16
N ILE A 92 0.51 -3.56 5.97
CA ILE A 92 1.23 -4.69 6.56
C ILE A 92 1.73 -5.66 5.48
N ASN A 93 0.88 -6.04 4.51
CA ASN A 93 1.27 -6.90 3.39
C ASN A 93 2.46 -6.30 2.62
N SER A 94 2.35 -5.01 2.26
CA SER A 94 3.44 -4.25 1.62
C SER A 94 4.74 -4.24 2.43
N ALA A 95 4.66 -4.29 3.76
CA ALA A 95 5.83 -4.34 4.62
C ALA A 95 6.42 -5.76 4.71
N THR A 96 5.56 -6.79 4.76
CA THR A 96 5.98 -8.20 4.84
C THR A 96 6.51 -8.76 3.52
N ASP A 97 6.14 -8.18 2.38
CA ASP A 97 6.65 -8.59 1.06
C ASP A 97 8.11 -8.15 0.81
N ASN A 98 8.64 -7.23 1.62
CA ASN A 98 10.01 -6.71 1.49
C ASN A 98 10.79 -6.90 2.81
N VAL A 99 11.83 -7.75 2.79
CA VAL A 99 12.65 -8.05 3.99
C VAL A 99 13.30 -6.81 4.62
N GLY A 100 13.69 -5.81 3.82
CA GLY A 100 14.27 -4.56 4.35
C GLY A 100 13.24 -3.72 5.09
N ILE A 101 12.00 -3.68 4.60
CA ILE A 101 10.89 -2.97 5.25
C ILE A 101 10.41 -3.74 6.49
N ALA A 102 10.22 -5.06 6.39
CA ALA A 102 9.89 -5.91 7.53
C ALA A 102 10.93 -5.78 8.66
N ALA A 103 12.22 -5.81 8.31
CA ALA A 103 13.31 -5.56 9.25
C ALA A 103 13.23 -4.15 9.84
N TYR A 104 12.99 -3.10 9.03
CA TYR A 104 12.86 -1.73 9.54
C TYR A 104 11.73 -1.61 10.58
N LEU A 105 10.51 -2.03 10.22
CA LEU A 105 9.35 -1.90 11.11
C LEU A 105 9.53 -2.72 12.38
N TYR A 106 10.03 -3.96 12.28
CA TYR A 106 10.26 -4.79 13.45
C TYR A 106 11.36 -4.24 14.37
N LEU A 107 12.49 -3.79 13.82
CA LEU A 107 13.62 -3.29 14.61
C LEU A 107 13.30 -1.94 15.26
N TYR A 108 12.76 -0.99 14.47
CA TYR A 108 12.66 0.42 14.87
C TYR A 108 11.25 0.89 15.25
N GLU A 109 10.18 0.16 14.89
CA GLU A 109 8.77 0.48 15.20
C GLU A 109 8.29 1.85 14.66
N GLU A 110 8.99 2.41 13.67
CA GLU A 110 8.68 3.72 13.08
C GLU A 110 8.10 3.57 11.65
N PRO A 111 6.77 3.54 11.44
CA PRO A 111 6.18 3.36 10.10
C PRO A 111 6.34 4.58 9.19
N GLY A 112 6.69 5.76 9.72
CA GLY A 112 6.82 7.01 8.96
C GLY A 112 7.75 6.92 7.73
N ILE A 113 8.72 6.00 7.70
CA ILE A 113 9.60 5.78 6.55
C ILE A 113 8.84 5.31 5.29
N LEU A 114 7.76 4.54 5.46
CA LEU A 114 6.92 4.02 4.36
C LEU A 114 6.32 5.17 3.54
N PHE A 115 5.95 6.25 4.23
CA PHE A 115 5.22 7.39 3.67
C PHE A 115 6.11 8.38 2.93
N GLN A 116 7.44 8.18 2.93
CA GLN A 116 8.38 8.99 2.16
C GLN A 116 8.39 8.66 0.66
N ASN A 117 7.83 7.52 0.26
CA ASN A 117 7.57 7.18 -1.14
C ASN A 117 6.12 6.66 -1.31
N PRO A 118 5.14 7.58 -1.42
CA PRO A 118 3.72 7.21 -1.55
C PRO A 118 3.41 6.31 -2.74
N ASP A 119 4.07 6.51 -3.89
CA ASP A 119 3.79 5.75 -5.10
C ASP A 119 4.23 4.29 -4.97
N TYR A 120 5.41 4.06 -4.39
CA TYR A 120 5.87 2.72 -4.04
C TYR A 120 4.90 2.06 -3.05
N LEU A 121 4.59 2.74 -1.94
CA LEU A 121 3.74 2.20 -0.87
C LEU A 121 2.34 1.82 -1.39
N LEU A 122 1.72 2.65 -2.22
CA LEU A 122 0.41 2.37 -2.81
C LEU A 122 0.47 1.21 -3.82
N ALA A 123 1.53 1.10 -4.60
CA ALA A 123 1.72 -0.02 -5.54
C ALA A 123 1.87 -1.35 -4.80
N THR A 124 2.74 -1.43 -3.79
CA THR A 124 3.04 -2.67 -3.06
C THR A 124 1.97 -3.05 -2.03
N SER A 125 1.10 -2.13 -1.63
CA SER A 125 -0.08 -2.43 -0.79
C SER A 125 -1.33 -2.82 -1.59
N GLY A 126 -1.29 -2.72 -2.93
CA GLY A 126 -2.46 -2.88 -3.80
C GLY A 126 -3.46 -1.71 -3.74
N LEU A 127 -3.18 -0.68 -2.96
CA LEU A 127 -4.05 0.48 -2.75
C LEU A 127 -3.98 1.51 -3.90
N ILE A 128 -3.05 1.36 -4.84
CA ILE A 128 -2.88 2.25 -6.02
C ILE A 128 -4.12 2.38 -6.92
N TRP A 129 -5.02 1.39 -6.88
CA TRP A 129 -6.25 1.36 -7.66
C TRP A 129 -7.41 2.15 -7.02
N ILE A 130 -7.26 2.60 -5.77
CA ILE A 130 -8.29 3.39 -5.09
C ILE A 130 -8.26 4.81 -5.65
N VAL A 131 -9.31 5.18 -6.38
CA VAL A 131 -9.51 6.56 -6.81
C VAL A 131 -9.91 7.39 -5.59
N VAL A 132 -9.09 8.38 -5.24
CA VAL A 132 -9.31 9.27 -4.07
C VAL A 132 -9.45 10.73 -4.50
N PRO A 133 -10.34 11.52 -3.86
CA PRO A 133 -10.48 12.96 -4.15
C PRO A 133 -9.20 13.76 -3.90
N ASP A 134 -8.51 13.46 -2.81
CA ASP A 134 -7.25 14.11 -2.42
C ASP A 134 -6.27 13.04 -1.94
N LYS A 135 -5.16 12.91 -2.67
CA LYS A 135 -4.10 11.95 -2.37
C LYS A 135 -3.35 12.31 -1.09
N GLY A 136 -3.15 13.60 -0.79
CA GLY A 136 -2.50 14.05 0.45
C GLY A 136 -3.31 13.66 1.68
N VAL A 137 -4.62 13.96 1.68
CA VAL A 137 -5.53 13.58 2.77
C VAL A 137 -5.61 12.05 2.94
N PHE A 138 -5.64 11.29 1.83
CA PHE A 138 -5.61 9.83 1.90
C PHE A 138 -4.30 9.27 2.49
N MET A 139 -3.14 9.80 2.08
CA MET A 139 -1.85 9.39 2.65
C MET A 139 -1.70 9.79 4.13
N GLU A 140 -2.28 10.92 4.55
CA GLU A 140 -2.34 11.34 5.96
C GLU A 140 -3.19 10.38 6.80
N LYS A 141 -4.38 9.99 6.29
CA LYS A 141 -5.22 8.96 6.92
C LYS A 141 -4.46 7.65 7.07
N LEU A 142 -3.82 7.15 6.00
CA LEU A 142 -3.05 5.91 6.03
C LEU A 142 -1.90 5.98 7.04
N ARG A 143 -1.20 7.11 7.14
CA ARG A 143 -0.12 7.32 8.12
C ARG A 143 -0.64 7.25 9.54
N THR A 144 -1.66 8.06 9.85
CA THR A 144 -2.29 8.13 11.17
C THR A 144 -2.80 6.76 11.62
N LEU A 145 -3.49 6.05 10.73
CA LEU A 145 -3.99 4.69 10.95
C LEU A 145 -2.86 3.69 11.23
N THR A 146 -1.76 3.77 10.46
CA THR A 146 -0.62 2.86 10.62
C THR A 146 0.14 3.13 11.91
N GLU A 147 0.42 4.40 12.23
CA GLU A 147 1.10 4.82 13.46
C GLU A 147 0.30 4.44 14.72
N PHE A 148 -1.03 4.55 14.67
CA PHE A 148 -1.90 4.14 15.77
C PHE A 148 -1.95 2.61 15.96
N ARG A 149 -2.04 1.84 14.88
CA ARG A 149 -2.29 0.38 14.96
C ARG A 149 -1.03 -0.48 15.02
N LEU A 150 0.10 -0.02 14.47
CA LEU A 150 1.31 -0.84 14.38
C LEU A 150 1.84 -1.35 15.74
N PRO A 151 1.89 -0.56 16.83
CA PRO A 151 2.44 -1.05 18.10
C PRO A 151 1.67 -2.25 18.67
N GLY A 152 0.33 -2.18 18.66
CA GLY A 152 -0.53 -3.31 19.07
C GLY A 152 -0.41 -4.51 18.12
N PHE A 153 -0.35 -4.26 16.81
CA PHE A 153 -0.18 -5.32 15.83
C PHE A 153 1.18 -6.04 15.99
N LEU A 154 2.27 -5.30 16.25
CA LEU A 154 3.56 -5.92 16.53
C LEU A 154 3.51 -6.77 17.81
N LEU A 155 2.87 -6.29 18.89
CA LEU A 155 2.74 -7.06 20.13
C LEU A 155 2.05 -8.43 19.90
N GLU A 156 0.98 -8.47 19.11
CA GLU A 156 0.23 -9.70 18.84
C GLU A 156 0.79 -10.56 17.69
N LYS A 157 1.36 -9.93 16.66
CA LYS A 157 1.68 -10.54 15.36
C LYS A 157 3.15 -10.43 14.95
N THR A 158 4.07 -10.13 15.88
CA THR A 158 5.53 -10.13 15.65
C THR A 158 6.04 -11.36 14.89
N HIS A 159 5.45 -12.54 15.13
CA HIS A 159 5.81 -13.78 14.44
C HIS A 159 5.71 -13.70 12.90
N LEU A 160 4.85 -12.84 12.34
CA LEU A 160 4.78 -12.62 10.90
C LEU A 160 6.04 -11.94 10.36
N PHE A 161 6.55 -10.92 11.07
CA PHE A 161 7.81 -10.25 10.73
C PHE A 161 8.99 -11.20 10.93
N HIS A 162 9.02 -11.96 12.02
CA HIS A 162 10.03 -13.00 12.26
C HIS A 162 10.07 -14.01 11.12
N LYS A 163 8.92 -14.51 10.67
CA LYS A 163 8.80 -15.45 9.55
C LYS A 163 9.33 -14.88 8.24
N VAL A 164 8.97 -13.65 7.89
CA VAL A 164 9.51 -12.97 6.68
C VAL A 164 11.03 -12.84 6.73
N ILE A 165 11.57 -12.39 7.87
CA ILE A 165 13.01 -12.20 8.04
C ILE A 165 13.74 -13.54 7.96
N ALA A 166 13.25 -14.55 8.68
CA ALA A 166 13.81 -15.89 8.71
C ALA A 166 13.79 -16.57 7.34
N LEU A 167 12.67 -16.52 6.61
CA LEU A 167 12.57 -17.11 5.26
C LEU A 167 13.58 -16.49 4.28
N ASN A 168 13.80 -15.17 4.34
CA ASN A 168 14.76 -14.50 3.48
C ASN A 168 16.22 -14.79 3.87
N PHE A 169 16.53 -14.91 5.16
CA PHE A 169 17.84 -15.41 5.60
C PHE A 169 18.10 -16.83 5.07
N LEU A 170 17.14 -17.74 5.30
CA LEU A 170 17.28 -19.15 4.89
C LEU A 170 17.34 -19.33 3.35
N ARG A 171 16.71 -18.46 2.56
CA ARG A 171 16.91 -18.40 1.10
C ARG A 171 18.37 -18.11 0.74
N GLU A 172 18.96 -17.09 1.35
CA GLU A 172 20.37 -16.75 1.09
C GLU A 172 21.33 -17.87 1.53
N VAL A 173 21.04 -18.52 2.66
CA VAL A 173 21.78 -19.72 3.09
C VAL A 173 21.65 -20.81 2.03
N TYR A 174 20.46 -21.10 1.53
CA TYR A 174 20.23 -22.10 0.48
C TYR A 174 20.95 -21.76 -0.83
N TRP A 175 20.93 -20.49 -1.25
CA TRP A 175 21.65 -20.05 -2.45
C TRP A 175 23.17 -20.23 -2.33
N MET A 176 23.73 -20.09 -1.11
CA MET A 176 25.15 -20.32 -0.86
C MET A 176 25.52 -21.80 -0.68
N SER A 177 24.65 -22.60 -0.06
CA SER A 177 24.91 -24.02 0.25
C SER A 177 24.47 -24.99 -0.85
N GLY A 178 23.57 -24.57 -1.73
CA GLY A 178 22.85 -25.41 -2.70
C GLY A 178 21.81 -26.36 -2.09
N LYS A 179 21.56 -26.30 -0.77
CA LYS A 179 20.72 -27.26 -0.04
C LYS A 179 20.20 -26.73 1.31
N MET A 180 19.14 -27.35 1.83
CA MET A 180 18.74 -27.15 3.23
C MET A 180 19.88 -27.57 4.17
N VAL A 181 20.06 -26.83 5.26
CA VAL A 181 21.02 -27.15 6.32
C VAL A 181 20.29 -27.31 7.65
N ASP A 182 20.74 -28.25 8.48
CA ASP A 182 20.23 -28.41 9.84
C ASP A 182 20.74 -27.30 10.77
N GLU A 183 20.18 -27.24 11.98
CA GLU A 183 20.55 -26.27 13.02
C GLU A 183 22.05 -26.30 13.39
N THR A 184 22.68 -27.46 13.37
CA THR A 184 24.10 -27.61 13.74
C THR A 184 24.99 -26.98 12.69
N ILE A 185 24.73 -27.29 11.41
CA ILE A 185 25.44 -26.68 10.28
C ILE A 185 25.15 -25.17 10.21
N LEU A 186 23.91 -24.75 10.44
CA LEU A 186 23.53 -23.33 10.39
C LEU A 186 24.27 -22.50 11.45
N LYS A 187 24.42 -23.03 12.68
CA LYS A 187 25.20 -22.42 13.77
C LYS A 187 26.72 -22.42 13.52
N GLN A 188 27.24 -23.35 12.72
CA GLN A 188 28.65 -23.35 12.29
C GLN A 188 28.92 -22.30 11.21
N LEU A 189 27.97 -22.09 10.29
CA LEU A 189 28.09 -21.11 9.21
C LEU A 189 27.87 -19.66 9.70
N TYR A 190 26.98 -19.44 10.69
CA TYR A 190 26.61 -18.12 11.16
C TYR A 190 26.53 -18.05 12.68
N THR A 191 27.27 -17.12 13.28
CA THR A 191 27.10 -16.77 14.70
C THR A 191 25.86 -15.87 14.88
N PRO A 192 25.28 -15.79 16.09
CA PRO A 192 24.19 -14.85 16.38
C PRO A 192 24.55 -13.39 16.05
N GLU A 193 25.81 -13.00 16.22
CA GLU A 193 26.32 -11.66 15.93
C GLU A 193 26.38 -11.41 14.41
N ALA A 194 26.76 -12.41 13.62
CA ALA A 194 26.70 -12.35 12.17
C ALA A 194 25.25 -12.20 11.67
N PHE A 195 24.28 -12.89 12.29
CA PHE A 195 22.87 -12.71 12.00
C PHE A 195 22.34 -11.32 12.42
N VAL A 196 22.73 -10.82 13.60
CA VAL A 196 22.37 -9.45 14.05
C VAL A 196 22.88 -8.41 13.06
N HIS A 197 24.14 -8.53 12.63
CA HIS A 197 24.72 -7.66 11.61
C HIS A 197 23.95 -7.76 10.27
N TRP A 198 23.73 -8.98 9.78
CA TRP A 198 22.96 -9.25 8.55
C TRP A 198 21.58 -8.60 8.59
N LEU A 199 20.87 -8.68 9.71
CA LEU A 199 19.54 -8.10 9.87
C LEU A 199 19.57 -6.57 9.95
N MET A 200 20.54 -6.00 10.67
CA MET A 200 20.68 -4.55 10.82
C MET A 200 21.01 -3.82 9.51
N ILE A 201 21.62 -4.50 8.53
CA ILE A 201 21.95 -3.90 7.22
C ILE A 201 20.81 -4.01 6.18
N ARG A 202 19.80 -4.87 6.36
CA ARG A 202 18.66 -4.98 5.42
C ARG A 202 17.80 -3.73 5.22
N PRO A 203 17.58 -2.86 6.21
CA PRO A 203 16.94 -1.57 5.97
C PRO A 203 17.88 -0.52 5.34
N ALA A 204 19.13 -0.85 4.99
CA ALA A 204 20.14 0.15 4.64
C ALA A 204 20.67 0.06 3.20
N VAL A 205 20.89 1.22 2.59
CA VAL A 205 21.68 1.39 1.36
C VAL A 205 23.03 1.99 1.75
N GLY A 206 24.06 1.13 1.79
CA GLY A 206 25.36 1.48 2.34
C GLY A 206 25.27 1.78 3.85
N ARG A 207 25.23 3.06 4.22
CA ARG A 207 25.01 3.51 5.61
C ARG A 207 23.68 4.26 5.80
N ILE A 208 22.99 4.63 4.73
CA ILE A 208 21.71 5.33 4.79
C ILE A 208 20.64 4.31 5.20
N GLY A 209 19.91 4.56 6.28
CA GLY A 209 18.92 3.63 6.86
C GLY A 209 19.38 2.92 8.14
N ILE A 210 20.68 2.92 8.46
CA ILE A 210 21.18 2.42 9.75
C ILE A 210 20.89 3.46 10.85
N ARG A 211 20.00 3.15 11.79
CA ARG A 211 19.72 4.05 12.92
C ARG A 211 20.56 3.72 14.13
N THR A 212 21.45 4.64 14.50
CA THR A 212 22.39 4.49 15.62
C THR A 212 21.81 4.87 16.99
N LYS A 213 20.79 5.73 17.05
CA LYS A 213 20.23 6.28 18.32
C LYS A 213 19.70 5.22 19.30
N SER A 214 19.21 4.08 18.80
CA SER A 214 18.66 2.96 19.60
C SER A 214 19.45 1.65 19.40
N ALA A 215 20.48 1.65 18.56
CA ALA A 215 21.22 0.46 18.14
C ALA A 215 21.80 -0.41 19.28
N PRO A 216 22.48 0.14 20.30
CA PRO A 216 23.27 -0.69 21.22
C PRO A 216 22.46 -1.54 22.21
N ARG A 217 21.18 -1.20 22.47
CA ARG A 217 20.41 -1.81 23.58
C ARG A 217 19.25 -2.69 23.14
N ILE A 218 18.56 -2.37 22.04
CA ILE A 218 17.30 -3.02 21.66
C ILE A 218 17.44 -3.90 20.40
N LEU A 219 18.33 -3.54 19.47
CA LEU A 219 18.46 -4.29 18.22
C LEU A 219 19.06 -5.70 18.42
N PRO A 220 20.08 -5.93 19.28
CA PRO A 220 20.63 -7.27 19.47
C PRO A 220 19.63 -8.25 20.10
N SER A 221 18.75 -7.80 21.01
CA SER A 221 17.73 -8.65 21.62
C SER A 221 16.59 -8.96 20.65
N LYS A 222 16.12 -7.98 19.88
CA LYS A 222 15.15 -8.19 18.78
C LYS A 222 15.69 -9.14 17.72
N ALA A 223 16.92 -8.92 17.25
CA ALA A 223 17.55 -9.81 16.27
C ALA A 223 17.73 -11.24 16.82
N ARG A 224 18.12 -11.38 18.10
CA ARG A 224 18.18 -12.70 18.76
C ARG A 224 16.82 -13.38 18.84
N ALA A 225 15.73 -12.66 19.12
CA ALA A 225 14.39 -13.23 19.09
C ALA A 225 13.99 -13.78 17.70
N VAL A 226 14.40 -13.11 16.61
CA VAL A 226 14.19 -13.63 15.25
C VAL A 226 15.05 -14.87 14.97
N TRP A 227 16.30 -14.88 15.45
CA TRP A 227 17.21 -16.02 15.32
C TRP A 227 16.66 -17.26 16.06
N ASP A 228 16.23 -17.08 17.31
CA ASP A 228 15.66 -18.15 18.12
C ASP A 228 14.33 -18.64 17.53
N TYR A 229 13.48 -17.74 17.01
CA TYR A 229 12.29 -18.10 16.22
C TYR A 229 12.66 -18.94 15.00
N MET A 230 13.65 -18.51 14.20
CA MET A 230 14.06 -19.22 13.00
C MET A 230 14.54 -20.64 13.32
N LEU A 231 15.41 -20.79 14.32
CA LEU A 231 15.93 -22.10 14.74
C LEU A 231 14.79 -23.03 15.21
N GLY A 232 13.90 -22.52 16.07
CA GLY A 232 12.75 -23.29 16.57
C GLY A 232 11.73 -23.69 15.50
N ASN A 233 11.76 -23.08 14.31
CA ASN A 233 10.80 -23.30 13.23
C ASN A 233 11.44 -23.82 11.92
N LEU A 234 12.72 -24.22 11.89
CA LEU A 234 13.39 -24.72 10.67
C LEU A 234 12.59 -25.79 9.91
N PRO A 235 11.92 -26.79 10.54
CA PRO A 235 11.13 -27.79 9.82
C PRO A 235 9.91 -27.23 9.08
N GLU A 236 9.33 -26.11 9.53
CA GLU A 236 8.24 -25.42 8.83
C GLU A 236 8.78 -24.48 7.74
N LEU A 237 9.85 -23.75 8.06
CA LEU A 237 10.40 -22.71 7.20
C LEU A 237 11.10 -23.29 5.95
N TRP A 238 11.86 -24.38 6.10
CA TRP A 238 12.63 -24.96 4.99
C TRP A 238 11.77 -25.41 3.79
N PRO A 239 10.64 -26.14 3.96
CA PRO A 239 9.73 -26.46 2.86
C PRO A 239 9.12 -25.24 2.15
N ILE A 240 9.01 -24.09 2.83
CA ILE A 240 8.55 -22.83 2.23
C ILE A 240 9.67 -22.21 1.39
N VAL A 241 10.90 -22.22 1.91
CA VAL A 241 12.10 -21.75 1.18
C VAL A 241 12.27 -22.54 -0.12
N GLN A 242 12.26 -23.87 -0.07
CA GLN A 242 12.42 -24.72 -1.27
C GLN A 242 11.36 -24.50 -2.36
N LYS A 243 10.14 -24.08 -1.99
CA LYS A 243 9.05 -23.78 -2.93
C LYS A 243 9.10 -22.36 -3.51
N THR A 244 10.02 -21.53 -3.04
CA THR A 244 10.12 -20.09 -3.39
C THR A 244 11.52 -19.68 -3.85
N ILE A 245 12.25 -20.65 -4.44
CA ILE A 245 13.55 -20.49 -5.12
C ILE A 245 13.36 -20.94 -6.57
#